data_AF-A0A1G0LJ80-F1
#
_entry.id   AF-A0A1G0LJ80-F1
#
_cell.length_a   1.000
_cell.length_b   1.000
_cell.length_c   1.000
_cell.angle_alpha   90.00
_cell.angle_beta   90.00
_cell.angle_gamma   90.00
#
_symmetry.space_group_name_H-M   'P 1'
#
loop_
_entity.id
_entity.type
_entity.pdbx_description
1 polymer ?
#
loop_
_entity_poly.entity_id
_entity_poly.type
_entity_poly.pdbx_seq_one_letter_code
_entity_poly.pdbx_strand_id
1 'polypeptide(L)'
;MPLPGSVVRTVDIPADSATRALAAALLARHVPVTAVAPAEGYVESVWYDLENRAPRWPETRRLESIVKLRFFADPAAGRTRVVGEVVRRVLVDPSVPERELERIVPEGHAGRTLLGEVMTSALGVERPPQQPGNRN
;
A
#
# COMPACT_ATOMS: atom_id res chain seq x y z
N MET A 1 -3.68 -4.99 12.75
CA MET A 1 -4.15 -3.59 12.88
C MET A 1 -3.24 -2.68 12.07
N PRO A 2 -3.78 -1.68 11.35
CA PRO A 2 -2.99 -0.71 10.62
C PRO A 2 -2.16 0.22 11.54
N LEU A 3 -1.01 0.67 11.07
CA LEU A 3 -0.15 1.62 11.78
C LEU A 3 -0.68 3.07 11.66
N PRO A 4 -0.45 3.92 12.67
CA PRO A 4 -0.67 5.36 12.56
C PRO A 4 0.09 5.95 11.35
N GLY A 5 -0.58 6.77 10.54
CA GLY A 5 0.00 7.37 9.32
C GLY A 5 -0.29 6.62 8.02
N SER A 6 -1.06 5.53 8.09
CA SER A 6 -1.60 4.81 6.93
C SER A 6 -2.50 5.70 6.06
N VAL A 7 -2.53 5.41 4.76
CA VAL A 7 -3.44 6.09 3.81
C VAL A 7 -4.77 5.35 3.79
N VAL A 8 -5.88 6.08 3.86
CA VAL A 8 -7.23 5.50 3.87
C VAL A 8 -8.02 6.00 2.66
N ARG A 9 -8.75 5.11 1.99
CA ARG A 9 -9.73 5.44 0.94
C ARG A 9 -11.01 4.66 1.16
N THR A 10 -12.14 5.24 0.78
CA THR A 10 -13.42 4.54 0.71
C THR A 10 -13.84 4.44 -0.74
N VAL A 11 -14.28 3.26 -1.18
CA VAL A 11 -14.51 2.94 -2.59
C VAL A 11 -15.80 2.15 -2.78
N ASP A 12 -16.44 2.32 -3.93
CA ASP A 12 -17.69 1.64 -4.32
C ASP A 12 -17.43 0.33 -5.08
N ILE A 13 -16.45 -0.43 -4.61
CA ILE A 13 -16.17 -1.78 -5.13
C ILE A 13 -16.12 -2.77 -3.97
N PRO A 14 -16.51 -4.04 -4.17
CA PRO A 14 -16.39 -5.07 -3.16
C PRO A 14 -14.95 -5.27 -2.66
N ALA A 15 -14.79 -5.67 -1.38
CA ALA A 15 -13.49 -5.83 -0.74
C ALA A 15 -12.58 -6.87 -1.43
N ASP A 16 -13.15 -7.96 -1.92
CA ASP A 16 -12.42 -9.00 -2.67
C ASP A 16 -11.88 -8.45 -4.00
N SER A 17 -12.69 -7.63 -4.69
CA SER A 17 -12.35 -6.96 -5.93
C SER A 17 -11.26 -5.92 -5.72
N ALA A 18 -11.37 -5.10 -4.66
CA ALA A 18 -10.33 -4.15 -4.26
C ALA A 18 -9.01 -4.87 -3.95
N THR A 19 -9.06 -5.98 -3.23
CA THR A 19 -7.87 -6.78 -2.87
C THR A 19 -7.15 -7.32 -4.10
N ARG A 20 -7.90 -7.91 -5.05
CA ARG A 20 -7.34 -8.41 -6.32
C ARG A 20 -6.75 -7.29 -7.16
N ALA A 21 -7.42 -6.13 -7.22
CA ALA A 21 -6.95 -4.97 -7.97
C ALA A 21 -5.65 -4.40 -7.38
N LEU A 22 -5.51 -4.34 -6.05
CA LEU A 22 -4.29 -3.90 -5.38
C LEU A 22 -3.11 -4.83 -5.66
N ALA A 23 -3.34 -6.15 -5.61
CA ALA A 23 -2.31 -7.14 -5.96
C ALA A 23 -1.87 -7.00 -7.43
N ALA A 24 -2.82 -6.84 -8.36
CA ALA A 24 -2.51 -6.61 -9.77
C ALA A 24 -1.74 -5.31 -9.99
N ALA A 25 -2.10 -4.23 -9.29
CA ALA A 25 -1.43 -2.93 -9.40
C ALA A 25 0.01 -2.92 -8.86
N LEU A 26 0.31 -3.75 -7.84
CA LEU A 26 1.68 -4.00 -7.38
C LEU A 26 2.49 -4.75 -8.43
N LEU A 27 1.94 -5.84 -8.97
CA LEU A 27 2.62 -6.66 -10.00
C LEU A 27 2.89 -5.87 -11.28
N ALA A 28 1.94 -5.02 -11.71
CA ALA A 28 2.11 -4.13 -12.86
C ALA A 28 3.27 -3.11 -12.67
N ARG A 29 3.68 -2.87 -11.41
CA ARG A 29 4.83 -2.02 -11.06
C ARG A 29 6.09 -2.82 -10.73
N HIS A 30 6.09 -4.12 -11.05
CA HIS A 30 7.17 -5.06 -10.74
C HIS A 30 7.48 -5.15 -9.24
N VAL A 31 6.47 -4.98 -8.38
CA VAL A 31 6.55 -5.22 -6.95
C VAL A 31 5.90 -6.58 -6.65
N PRO A 32 6.67 -7.64 -6.35
CA PRO A 32 6.09 -8.95 -6.06
C PRO A 32 5.26 -8.96 -4.77
N VAL A 33 4.24 -9.81 -4.76
CA VAL A 33 3.38 -10.04 -3.60
C VAL A 33 3.81 -11.31 -2.86
N THR A 34 3.83 -11.27 -1.54
CA THR A 34 4.08 -12.43 -0.67
C THR A 34 2.78 -13.06 -0.19
N ALA A 35 1.73 -12.26 -0.03
CA ALA A 35 0.42 -12.73 0.39
C ALA A 35 -0.70 -11.96 -0.33
N VAL A 36 -1.71 -12.70 -0.78
CA VAL A 36 -2.97 -12.15 -1.31
C VAL A 36 -4.10 -13.02 -0.79
N ALA A 37 -4.97 -12.45 0.04
CA ALA A 37 -6.12 -13.13 0.62
C ALA A 37 -7.41 -12.31 0.36
N PRO A 38 -8.05 -12.48 -0.81
CA PRO A 38 -9.24 -11.71 -1.19
C PRO A 38 -10.41 -11.85 -0.21
N ALA A 39 -10.59 -13.02 0.40
CA ALA A 39 -11.63 -13.26 1.39
C ALA A 39 -11.39 -12.50 2.71
N GLU A 40 -10.13 -12.18 3.02
CA GLU A 40 -9.72 -11.47 4.24
C GLU A 40 -9.43 -9.99 3.99
N GLY A 41 -9.52 -9.53 2.74
CA GLY A 41 -9.21 -8.16 2.38
C GLY A 41 -7.71 -7.82 2.41
N TYR A 42 -6.81 -8.81 2.36
CA TYR A 42 -5.39 -8.60 2.67
C TYR A 42 -4.47 -8.74 1.45
N VAL A 43 -3.51 -7.81 1.33
CA VAL A 43 -2.38 -7.90 0.40
C VAL A 43 -1.09 -7.48 1.11
N GLU A 44 -0.01 -8.24 0.91
CA GLU A 44 1.34 -7.90 1.34
C GLU A 44 2.35 -8.06 0.21
N SER A 45 3.27 -7.10 0.08
CA SER A 45 4.41 -7.19 -0.83
C SER A 45 5.63 -7.85 -0.19
N VAL A 46 6.57 -8.29 -1.03
CA VAL A 46 7.95 -8.48 -0.59
C VAL A 46 8.53 -7.17 -0.05
N TRP A 47 9.62 -7.26 0.71
CA TRP A 47 10.51 -6.13 0.87
C TRP A 47 11.10 -5.74 -0.48
N TYR A 48 10.96 -4.47 -0.87
CA TYR A 48 11.26 -3.95 -2.20
C TYR A 48 12.19 -2.75 -2.08
N ASP A 49 13.33 -2.82 -2.76
CA ASP A 49 14.29 -1.72 -2.85
C ASP A 49 13.85 -0.74 -3.93
N LEU A 50 13.47 0.47 -3.53
CA LEU A 50 12.98 1.52 -4.43
C LEU A 50 14.07 2.00 -5.40
N GLU A 51 15.34 1.97 -5.00
CA GLU A 51 16.46 2.44 -5.82
C GLU A 51 16.81 1.41 -6.90
N ASN A 52 16.98 0.15 -6.49
CA ASN A 52 17.35 -0.94 -7.38
C ASN A 52 16.15 -1.56 -8.13
N ARG A 53 14.93 -1.17 -7.74
CA ARG A 53 13.66 -1.67 -8.28
C ARG A 53 13.54 -3.19 -8.25
N ALA A 54 13.97 -3.80 -7.15
CA ALA A 54 14.05 -5.24 -7.00
C ALA A 54 13.64 -5.71 -5.60
N PRO A 55 13.14 -6.95 -5.46
CA PRO A 55 12.98 -7.59 -4.16
C PRO A 55 14.31 -7.62 -3.42
N ARG A 56 14.32 -7.16 -2.17
CA ARG A 56 15.53 -7.16 -1.33
C ARG A 56 15.14 -7.29 0.13
N TRP A 57 15.72 -8.27 0.81
CA TRP A 57 15.58 -8.34 2.26
C TRP A 57 16.28 -7.13 2.92
N PRO A 58 15.69 -6.50 3.94
CA PRO A 58 16.30 -5.35 4.59
C PRO A 58 17.64 -5.74 5.24
N GLU A 59 18.73 -5.22 4.69
CA GLU A 59 20.09 -5.35 5.22
C GLU A 59 20.53 -4.06 5.90
N THR A 60 21.54 -4.15 6.76
CA THR A 60 21.96 -3.05 7.64
C THR A 60 22.39 -1.76 6.92
N ARG A 61 22.73 -1.82 5.62
CA ARG A 61 23.25 -0.67 4.86
C ARG A 61 22.23 0.08 4.02
N ARG A 62 20.96 -0.36 3.91
CA ARG A 62 19.97 0.24 2.98
C ARG A 62 18.53 0.27 3.53
N LEU A 63 18.36 0.35 4.84
CA LEU A 63 17.03 0.29 5.45
C LEU A 63 16.08 1.40 4.99
N GLU A 64 16.60 2.56 4.57
CA GLU A 64 15.77 3.68 4.12
C GLU A 64 15.12 3.46 2.74
N SER A 65 15.82 2.83 1.78
CA SER A 65 15.28 2.62 0.43
C SER A 65 14.39 1.36 0.32
N ILE A 66 14.48 0.45 1.29
CA ILE A 66 13.79 -0.83 1.28
C ILE A 66 12.46 -0.70 2.01
N VAL A 67 11.36 -0.86 1.27
CA VAL A 67 10.00 -0.71 1.79
C VAL A 67 9.18 -1.98 1.63
N LYS A 68 8.12 -2.10 2.43
CA LYS A 68 7.07 -3.09 2.26
C LYS A 68 5.73 -2.39 2.21
N LEU A 69 4.86 -2.81 1.30
CA LEU A 69 3.50 -2.32 1.17
C LEU A 69 2.52 -3.35 1.74
N ARG A 70 1.52 -2.86 2.46
CA ARG A 70 0.39 -3.67 2.92
C ARG A 70 -0.93 -2.98 2.65
N PHE A 71 -1.94 -3.78 2.39
CA PHE A 71 -3.28 -3.29 2.16
C PHE A 71 -4.30 -4.12 2.94
N PHE A 72 -5.29 -3.43 3.47
CA PHE A 72 -6.45 -3.99 4.17
C PHE A 72 -7.70 -3.42 3.52
N ALA A 73 -8.59 -4.27 3.03
CA ALA A 73 -9.85 -3.90 2.40
C ALA A 73 -11.00 -4.43 3.25
N ASP A 74 -11.57 -3.56 4.07
CA ASP A 74 -12.64 -3.90 5.01
C ASP A 74 -13.99 -3.46 4.44
N PRO A 75 -15.01 -4.34 4.38
CA PRO A 75 -16.37 -3.92 4.08
C PRO A 75 -16.88 -2.89 5.12
N ALA A 76 -17.41 -1.77 4.65
CA ALA A 76 -17.89 -0.67 5.49
C ALA A 76 -19.20 -0.11 4.93
N ALA A 77 -20.34 -0.52 5.51
CA ALA A 77 -21.68 0.00 5.23
C ALA A 77 -22.01 0.18 3.73
N GLY A 78 -21.90 -0.90 2.96
CA GLY A 78 -22.19 -0.89 1.51
C GLY A 78 -21.07 -0.36 0.62
N ARG A 79 -19.97 0.12 1.21
CA ARG A 79 -18.72 0.49 0.52
C ARG A 79 -17.57 -0.38 1.05
N THR A 80 -16.38 -0.19 0.53
CA THR A 80 -15.15 -0.81 1.06
C THR A 80 -14.21 0.28 1.55
N ARG A 81 -13.74 0.15 2.79
CA ARG A 81 -12.67 0.96 3.35
C ARG A 81 -11.34 0.27 3.08
N VAL A 82 -10.50 0.88 2.26
CA VAL A 82 -9.15 0.41 1.97
C VAL A 82 -8.12 1.21 2.77
N VAL A 83 -7.29 0.52 3.53
CA VAL A 83 -6.14 1.07 4.24
C VAL A 83 -4.86 0.57 3.60
N GLY A 84 -3.98 1.50 3.22
CA GLY A 84 -2.67 1.22 2.64
C GLY A 84 -1.55 1.67 3.56
N GLU A 85 -0.57 0.81 3.75
CA GLU A 85 0.67 1.06 4.47
C GLU A 85 1.86 0.99 3.52
N VAL A 86 2.83 1.88 3.75
CA VAL A 86 4.19 1.70 3.26
C VAL A 86 5.14 1.87 4.43
N VAL A 87 5.85 0.80 4.76
CA VAL A 87 6.74 0.73 5.92
C VAL A 87 8.17 0.49 5.49
N ARG A 88 9.11 0.93 6.34
CA ARG A 88 10.52 0.55 6.30
C ARG A 88 10.91 -0.08 7.63
N ARG A 89 12.01 -0.85 7.67
CA ARG A 89 12.63 -1.24 8.94
C ARG A 89 13.49 -0.11 9.49
N VAL A 90 13.51 0.04 10.80
CA VAL A 90 14.43 0.98 11.49
C VAL A 90 15.73 0.32 11.93
N LEU A 91 15.72 -1.01 12.11
CA LEU A 91 16.88 -1.81 12.48
C LEU A 91 16.69 -3.28 12.09
N VAL A 92 17.80 -4.04 12.09
CA VAL A 92 17.81 -5.49 11.85
C VAL A 92 18.13 -6.19 13.16
N ASP A 93 17.09 -6.72 13.80
CA ASP A 93 17.19 -7.55 15.00
C ASP A 93 16.29 -8.79 14.81
N PRO A 94 16.88 -10.00 14.68
CA PRO A 94 16.12 -11.23 14.52
C PRO A 94 15.33 -11.67 15.77
N SER A 95 15.66 -11.12 16.94
CA SER A 95 14.99 -11.47 18.21
C SER A 95 13.66 -10.72 18.40
N VAL A 96 13.44 -9.66 17.62
CA VAL A 96 12.24 -8.82 17.68
C VAL A 96 11.32 -9.13 16.50
N PRO A 97 10.00 -9.28 16.69
CA PRO A 97 9.06 -9.47 15.60
C PRO A 97 9.19 -8.38 14.53
N GLU A 98 9.14 -8.76 13.25
CA GLU A 98 9.37 -7.84 12.14
C GLU A 98 8.49 -6.58 12.23
N ARG A 99 7.21 -6.76 12.56
CA ARG A 99 6.22 -5.69 12.69
C ARG A 99 6.58 -4.64 13.75
N GLU A 100 7.29 -5.02 14.82
CA GLU A 100 7.73 -4.07 15.86
C GLU A 100 8.90 -3.19 15.39
N LEU A 101 9.65 -3.68 14.40
CA LEU A 101 10.77 -2.97 13.78
C LEU A 101 10.36 -2.11 12.59
N GLU A 102 9.06 -2.07 12.28
CA GLU A 102 8.51 -1.33 11.15
C GLU A 102 8.03 0.06 11.55
N ARG A 103 8.32 1.04 10.70
CA ARG A 103 7.74 2.37 10.80
C ARG A 103 7.19 2.78 9.45
N ILE A 104 6.05 3.49 9.47
CA ILE A 104 5.53 4.16 8.28
C ILE A 104 6.60 5.12 7.79
N VAL A 105 6.85 5.10 6.48
CA VAL A 105 7.81 6.02 5.87
C VAL A 105 7.35 7.48 6.04
N PRO A 106 8.29 8.43 6.28
CA PRO A 106 7.94 9.83 6.50
C PRO A 106 7.29 10.46 5.26
N GLU A 107 6.68 11.63 5.44
CA GLU A 107 6.19 12.43 4.33
C GLU A 107 7.31 12.78 3.34
N GLY A 108 6.98 12.89 2.05
CA GLY A 108 7.96 13.10 0.98
C GLY A 108 8.80 11.87 0.58
N HIS A 109 8.73 10.77 1.33
CA HIS A 109 9.43 9.53 0.97
C HIS A 109 8.89 8.92 -0.33
N ALA A 110 9.77 8.44 -1.21
CA ALA A 110 9.39 7.84 -2.50
C ALA A 110 8.41 6.65 -2.36
N GLY A 111 8.48 5.92 -1.24
CA GLY A 111 7.53 4.87 -0.90
C GLY A 111 6.08 5.36 -0.77
N ARG A 112 5.84 6.61 -0.34
CA ARG A 112 4.48 7.19 -0.29
C ARG A 112 3.95 7.47 -1.70
N THR A 113 4.80 7.91 -2.61
CA THR A 113 4.44 8.09 -4.02
C THR A 113 4.01 6.75 -4.63
N LEU A 114 4.83 5.70 -4.45
CA LEU A 114 4.49 4.35 -4.91
C LEU A 114 3.16 3.86 -4.32
N LEU A 115 2.95 4.03 -3.01
CA LEU A 115 1.68 3.67 -2.36
C LEU A 115 0.49 4.40 -3.00
N GLY A 116 0.61 5.72 -3.18
CA GLY A 116 -0.43 6.54 -3.78
C GLY A 116 -0.76 6.13 -5.21
N GLU A 117 0.25 5.82 -6.02
CA GLU A 117 0.09 5.34 -7.38
C GLU A 117 -0.61 3.97 -7.44
N VAL A 118 -0.22 3.02 -6.58
CA VAL A 118 -0.87 1.71 -6.47
C VAL A 118 -2.34 1.87 -6.11
N MET A 119 -2.64 2.67 -5.08
CA MET A 119 -4.03 2.88 -4.65
C MET A 119 -4.87 3.59 -5.70
N THR A 120 -4.35 4.65 -6.33
CA THR A 120 -5.06 5.35 -7.43
C THR A 120 -5.30 4.42 -8.62
N SER A 121 -4.32 3.62 -9.00
CA SER A 121 -4.41 2.70 -10.14
C SER A 121 -5.39 1.56 -9.87
N ALA A 122 -5.41 1.00 -8.65
CA ALA A 122 -6.22 -0.15 -8.31
C ALA A 122 -7.68 0.20 -8.01
N LEU A 123 -7.91 1.35 -7.38
CA LEU A 123 -9.20 1.71 -6.80
C LEU A 123 -9.98 2.72 -7.65
N GLY A 124 -9.36 3.22 -8.72
CA GLY A 124 -9.88 4.34 -9.49
C GLY A 124 -9.78 5.67 -8.74
N VAL A 125 -10.04 6.75 -9.47
CA VAL A 125 -10.25 8.09 -8.91
C VAL A 125 -11.75 8.21 -8.65
N GLU A 126 -12.20 8.54 -7.44
CA GLU A 126 -13.50 9.21 -7.30
C GLU A 126 -13.38 10.47 -8.16
N ARG A 127 -14.00 10.47 -9.34
CA ARG A 127 -14.08 11.66 -10.17
C ARG A 127 -14.86 12.68 -9.32
N PRO A 128 -14.30 13.83 -8.89
CA PRO A 128 -15.10 14.85 -8.24
C PRO A 128 -16.24 15.23 -9.21
N PRO A 129 -17.46 15.52 -8.71
CA PRO A 129 -18.54 15.94 -9.58
C PRO A 129 -18.06 17.13 -10.41
N GLN A 130 -18.05 16.97 -11.74
CA GLN A 130 -17.78 18.09 -12.63
C GLN A 130 -18.87 19.12 -12.35
N GLN A 131 -18.51 20.24 -11.73
CA GLN A 131 -19.38 21.41 -11.71
C GLN A 131 -19.64 21.77 -13.18
N PRO A 132 -20.91 21.85 -13.61
CA PRO A 132 -21.20 22.29 -14.97
C PRO A 132 -20.58 23.68 -15.13
N GLY A 133 -19.63 23.79 -16.06
CA GLY A 133 -18.96 25.03 -16.36
C GLY A 133 -19.99 26.11 -16.64
N ASN A 134 -19.94 27.18 -15.84
CA ASN A 134 -20.67 28.40 -16.09
C ASN A 134 -20.29 28.89 -17.50
N ARG A 135 -21.25 28.86 -18.41
CA ARG A 135 -21.18 29.65 -19.64
C ARG A 135 -21.54 31.08 -19.23
N ASN A 136 -20.56 31.98 -19.29
CA ASN A 136 -20.81 33.41 -19.46
C ASN A 136 -21.31 33.67 -20.89
#